data_AF-A0A0R0K6U7-F1
#
_entry.id   AF-A0A0R0K6U7-F1
#
_cell.length_a   1.000
_cell.length_b   1.000
_cell.length_c   1.000
_cell.angle_alpha   90.00
_cell.angle_beta   90.00
_cell.angle_gamma   90.00
#
_symmetry.space_group_name_H-M   'P 1'
#
loop_
_entity.id
_entity.type
_entity.pdbx_description
1 polymer ?
#
loop_
_entity_poly.entity_id
_entity_poly.type
_entity_poly.pdbx_seq_one_letter_code
_entity_poly.pdbx_strand_id
1 'polypeptide(L)'
;MAAFRGVLRHIHISTFSCFTPPPRIPTMALFSSQGAMWHCLIPSKASRTVKSRAGSENYNNLVLKKDERLGAGECVGEVGSGTTIAAIVTSVGGPPAAVGIVRLSGPGAVSIAGRVFRPARKTWRPTSHVVEYGVVLDSDGNVIDEVLAVPMLAPRSYTREDVVELQCHGSEVCLRRVLRTCLEAGATLAQPGEFTLRAFLNGRLDLSQAENVARLIAAKSVAAADAALEGIQGGFSSLVRSLRSQCIELLTEIEARLDFDDEMPPLDLNLIMDKIHNMSREVENALETANYDKLLQSGLQIAIVGRPNVGKSSLLNAWSKHAE
;
A
#
# COMPACT_ATOMS: atom_id res chain seq x y z
N MET A 1 12.10 19.03 55.08
CA MET A 1 11.20 19.69 56.05
C MET A 1 9.80 19.69 55.49
N ALA A 2 8.84 19.33 56.35
CA ALA A 2 7.52 18.85 56.01
C ALA A 2 6.61 19.88 55.30
N ALA A 3 5.95 19.45 54.22
CA ALA A 3 4.55 19.75 53.90
C ALA A 3 4.13 18.90 52.68
N PHE A 4 2.87 18.48 52.65
CA PHE A 4 2.20 17.71 51.58
C PHE A 4 2.36 16.17 51.61
N ARG A 5 1.91 15.59 52.73
CA ARG A 5 1.06 14.39 52.70
C ARG A 5 -0.34 14.79 52.27
N GLY A 6 -0.93 14.06 51.32
CA GLY A 6 -2.37 14.03 51.08
C GLY A 6 -2.78 14.43 49.66
N VAL A 7 -2.79 13.46 48.74
CA VAL A 7 -3.94 13.05 47.91
C VAL A 7 -3.50 11.72 47.28
N LEU A 8 -3.80 10.61 47.95
CA LEU A 8 -3.52 9.26 47.44
C LEU A 8 -4.66 8.36 47.90
N ARG A 9 -5.84 8.56 47.29
CA ARG A 9 -6.96 7.61 47.33
C ARG A 9 -7.72 7.72 46.01
N HIS A 10 -8.01 6.54 45.43
CA HIS A 10 -8.77 6.27 44.21
C HIS A 10 -8.01 6.31 42.88
N ILE A 11 -7.15 5.31 42.68
CA ILE A 11 -7.01 4.69 41.36
C ILE A 11 -7.37 3.21 41.53
N HIS A 12 -8.55 2.84 41.04
CA HIS A 12 -8.96 1.45 40.87
C HIS A 12 -8.11 0.87 39.74
N ILE A 13 -7.16 0.01 40.08
CA ILE A 13 -6.45 -0.84 39.10
C ILE A 13 -7.31 -2.08 38.93
N SER A 14 -8.16 -2.10 37.91
CA SER A 14 -8.75 -3.33 37.41
C SER A 14 -7.71 -4.05 36.56
N THR A 15 -7.07 -5.04 37.18
CA THR A 15 -6.30 -6.10 36.52
C THR A 15 -7.18 -6.80 35.49
N PHE A 16 -6.88 -6.65 34.20
CA PHE A 16 -7.43 -7.52 33.17
C PHE A 16 -6.40 -8.59 32.79
N SER A 17 -6.91 -9.81 32.89
CA SER A 17 -6.28 -11.11 32.68
C SER A 17 -5.75 -11.31 31.27
N CYS A 18 -4.64 -12.05 31.20
CA CYS A 18 -4.10 -12.74 30.04
C CYS A 18 -5.18 -13.24 29.07
N PHE A 19 -5.14 -12.77 27.82
CA PHE A 19 -5.76 -13.46 26.70
C PHE A 19 -4.72 -14.40 26.08
N THR A 20 -4.97 -15.70 26.25
CA THR A 20 -4.26 -16.78 25.57
C THR A 20 -4.71 -16.84 24.10
N PRO A 21 -3.80 -17.07 23.14
CA PRO A 21 -4.19 -17.27 21.75
C PRO A 21 -4.83 -18.66 21.55
N PRO A 22 -5.79 -18.82 20.62
CA PRO A 22 -6.43 -20.12 20.36
C PRO A 22 -5.44 -21.11 19.72
N PRO A 23 -5.65 -22.43 19.91
CA PRO A 23 -4.71 -23.46 19.46
C PRO A 23 -4.70 -23.61 17.93
N ARG A 24 -3.49 -23.83 17.40
CA ARG A 24 -3.24 -24.19 16.00
C ARG A 24 -3.83 -25.57 15.68
N ILE A 25 -4.61 -25.65 14.62
CA ILE A 25 -5.08 -26.91 14.03
C ILE A 25 -3.88 -27.62 13.38
N PRO A 26 -3.68 -28.94 13.56
CA PRO A 26 -2.53 -29.63 12.99
C PRO A 26 -2.76 -29.95 11.50
N THR A 27 -1.79 -29.59 10.67
CA THR A 27 -1.60 -30.14 9.32
C THR A 27 -1.18 -31.61 9.41
N MET A 28 -2.06 -32.53 9.00
CA MET A 28 -1.66 -33.88 8.64
C MET A 28 -1.19 -33.92 7.18
N ALA A 29 0.05 -34.33 6.99
CA ALA A 29 0.53 -34.87 5.74
C ALA A 29 0.06 -36.33 5.62
N LEU A 30 -0.52 -36.71 4.48
CA LEU A 30 -0.54 -38.10 4.02
C LEU A 30 -0.31 -38.14 2.49
N PHE A 31 0.50 -39.13 2.13
CA PHE A 31 1.10 -39.41 0.85
C PHE A 31 0.13 -40.03 -0.17
N SER A 32 0.46 -39.79 -1.44
CA SER A 32 0.45 -40.75 -2.57
C SER A 32 -0.86 -41.13 -3.31
N SER A 33 -0.74 -40.95 -4.64
CA SER A 33 -0.98 -41.95 -5.69
C SER A 33 -2.25 -41.84 -6.56
N GLN A 34 -1.97 -41.88 -7.87
CA GLN A 34 -2.77 -42.44 -8.98
C GLN A 34 -4.01 -41.68 -9.50
N GLY A 35 -3.79 -40.99 -10.63
CA GLY A 35 -4.42 -41.28 -11.93
C GLY A 35 -5.94 -41.38 -12.04
N ALA A 36 -6.54 -40.43 -12.77
CA ALA A 36 -7.64 -40.74 -13.71
C ALA A 36 -7.84 -39.59 -14.71
N MET A 37 -7.69 -39.91 -16.00
CA MET A 37 -8.21 -39.14 -17.13
C MET A 37 -9.74 -39.08 -17.05
N TRP A 38 -10.32 -37.90 -17.26
CA TRP A 38 -11.72 -37.78 -17.69
C TRP A 38 -11.84 -36.75 -18.81
N HIS A 39 -12.18 -37.28 -19.99
CA HIS A 39 -12.62 -36.55 -21.16
C HIS A 39 -13.89 -35.75 -20.85
N CYS A 40 -13.92 -34.46 -21.21
CA CYS A 40 -15.16 -33.70 -21.29
C CYS A 40 -15.49 -33.43 -22.76
N LEU A 41 -16.61 -34.01 -23.19
CA LEU A 41 -17.20 -33.94 -24.52
C LEU A 41 -17.79 -32.56 -24.79
N ILE A 42 -17.39 -31.95 -25.90
CA ILE A 42 -18.05 -30.80 -26.53
C ILE A 42 -19.10 -31.34 -27.49
N PRO A 43 -20.34 -30.80 -27.51
CA PRO A 43 -21.13 -30.77 -28.72
C PRO A 43 -21.27 -29.33 -29.24
N SER A 44 -20.73 -29.13 -30.43
CA SER A 44 -21.00 -27.99 -31.31
C SER A 44 -22.38 -28.13 -31.95
N LYS A 45 -23.19 -27.07 -31.97
CA LYS A 45 -24.15 -26.83 -33.05
C LYS A 45 -24.37 -25.33 -33.26
N ALA A 46 -24.30 -24.96 -34.53
CA ALA A 46 -24.35 -23.61 -35.05
C ALA A 46 -25.79 -23.16 -35.41
N SER A 47 -25.90 -21.84 -35.61
CA SER A 47 -26.82 -21.12 -36.50
C SER A 47 -28.25 -20.80 -35.97
N ARG A 48 -28.50 -19.51 -35.70
CA ARG A 48 -29.15 -18.60 -36.68
C ARG A 48 -29.11 -17.13 -36.23
N THR A 49 -28.77 -16.29 -37.20
CA THR A 49 -28.77 -14.81 -37.21
C THR A 49 -30.17 -14.20 -37.08
N VAL A 50 -30.29 -13.16 -36.25
CA VAL A 50 -31.21 -12.02 -36.47
C VAL A 50 -30.42 -10.74 -36.20
N LYS A 51 -30.45 -9.83 -37.19
CA LYS A 51 -29.87 -8.48 -37.13
C LYS A 51 -30.81 -7.56 -36.35
N SER A 52 -30.27 -6.75 -35.43
CA SER A 52 -30.81 -5.41 -35.16
C SER A 52 -29.65 -4.41 -35.05
N ARG A 53 -29.83 -3.28 -35.72
CA ARG A 53 -28.94 -2.11 -35.72
C ARG A 53 -29.25 -1.27 -34.48
N ALA A 54 -28.24 -0.86 -33.71
CA ALA A 54 -28.15 0.46 -33.07
C ALA A 54 -26.81 0.59 -32.31
N GLY A 55 -26.13 1.73 -32.50
CA GLY A 55 -25.23 2.38 -31.53
C GLY A 55 -24.03 1.60 -30.98
N SER A 56 -22.88 1.69 -31.66
CA SER A 56 -21.59 1.50 -30.99
C SER A 56 -21.26 2.79 -30.24
N GLU A 57 -21.53 2.82 -28.92
CA GLU A 57 -20.96 3.83 -28.03
C GLU A 57 -19.87 3.18 -27.18
N ASN A 58 -18.66 3.69 -27.39
CA ASN A 58 -17.43 3.32 -26.69
C ASN A 58 -17.53 3.76 -25.21
N TYR A 59 -17.77 2.81 -24.30
CA TYR A 59 -17.52 3.00 -22.87
C TYR A 59 -16.01 2.92 -22.58
N ASN A 60 -15.27 3.91 -23.05
CA ASN A 60 -13.88 4.17 -22.69
C ASN A 60 -13.65 5.68 -22.79
N ASN A 61 -14.27 6.45 -21.89
CA ASN A 61 -13.89 7.84 -21.56
C ASN A 61 -14.75 8.37 -20.41
N LEU A 62 -14.60 7.80 -19.22
CA LEU A 62 -14.87 8.55 -17.98
C LEU A 62 -13.59 9.27 -17.59
N VAL A 63 -13.27 10.28 -18.39
CA VAL A 63 -12.27 11.31 -18.04
C VAL A 63 -12.84 12.05 -16.83
N LEU A 64 -12.18 11.91 -15.69
CA LEU A 64 -12.42 12.74 -14.52
C LEU A 64 -12.26 14.20 -14.95
N LYS A 65 -13.37 14.95 -14.98
CA LYS A 65 -13.35 16.40 -15.17
C LYS A 65 -12.46 17.00 -14.08
N LYS A 66 -11.47 17.77 -14.51
CA LYS A 66 -10.52 18.49 -13.67
C LYS A 66 -11.31 19.46 -12.78
N ASP A 67 -11.18 19.30 -11.47
CA ASP A 67 -11.85 20.14 -10.48
C ASP A 67 -11.20 21.55 -10.52
N GLU A 68 -11.93 22.57 -11.00
CA GLU A 68 -11.42 23.94 -11.23
C GLU A 68 -11.12 24.74 -9.95
N ARG A 69 -11.14 24.09 -8.77
CA ARG A 69 -10.88 24.72 -7.46
C ARG A 69 -9.45 24.55 -6.95
N LEU A 70 -8.58 23.86 -7.69
CA LEU A 70 -7.16 23.71 -7.36
C LEU A 70 -6.35 24.70 -8.18
N GLY A 71 -5.92 25.78 -7.51
CA GLY A 71 -5.05 26.81 -8.07
C GLY A 71 -3.73 26.25 -8.61
N ALA A 72 -3.12 27.00 -9.53
CA ALA A 72 -1.90 26.68 -10.25
C ALA A 72 -0.81 26.03 -9.38
N GLY A 73 -0.57 24.74 -9.61
CA GLY A 73 0.51 23.94 -9.07
C GLY A 73 1.02 23.01 -10.16
N GLU A 74 2.32 22.76 -10.14
CA GLU A 74 3.20 22.23 -11.18
C GLU A 74 2.66 21.06 -12.03
N CYS A 75 3.15 20.99 -13.27
CA CYS A 75 2.83 19.98 -14.27
C CYS A 75 3.03 18.56 -13.72
N VAL A 76 1.92 17.87 -13.43
CA VAL A 76 1.91 16.41 -13.32
C VAL A 76 2.18 15.87 -14.72
N GLY A 77 3.43 15.52 -15.00
CA GLY A 77 3.81 14.81 -16.22
C GLY A 77 2.97 13.54 -16.36
N GLU A 78 2.61 13.18 -17.59
CA GLU A 78 1.96 11.90 -17.89
C GLU A 78 2.72 10.78 -17.16
N VAL A 79 2.04 10.13 -16.20
CA VAL A 79 2.53 8.90 -15.57
C VAL A 79 2.43 7.81 -16.62
N GLY A 80 3.38 7.82 -17.55
CA GLY A 80 3.45 6.90 -18.66
C GLY A 80 3.73 5.50 -18.13
N SER A 81 2.75 4.61 -18.24
CA SER A 81 2.83 3.16 -17.98
C SER A 81 3.96 2.44 -18.74
N GLY A 82 4.72 3.13 -19.60
CA GLY A 82 5.82 2.57 -20.40
C GLY A 82 7.23 2.89 -19.91
N THR A 83 7.41 3.72 -18.88
CA THR A 83 8.77 4.12 -18.42
C THR A 83 9.23 3.27 -17.24
N THR A 84 10.54 2.99 -17.19
CA THR A 84 11.16 2.39 -16.00
C THR A 84 11.71 3.47 -15.10
N ILE A 85 11.28 3.46 -13.85
CA ILE A 85 11.75 4.38 -12.81
C ILE A 85 12.79 3.74 -11.91
N ALA A 86 13.68 4.55 -11.36
CA ALA A 86 14.67 4.16 -10.36
C ALA A 86 14.76 5.18 -9.23
N ALA A 87 14.98 4.70 -8.00
CA ALA A 87 15.31 5.55 -6.85
C ALA A 87 16.05 4.78 -5.75
N ILE A 88 16.68 5.52 -4.84
CA ILE A 88 17.14 4.97 -3.55
C ILE A 88 15.92 4.82 -2.65
N VAL A 89 15.68 3.61 -2.12
CA VAL A 89 14.50 3.28 -1.30
C VAL A 89 14.82 3.01 0.17
N THR A 90 16.06 3.27 0.57
CA THR A 90 16.52 3.28 1.98
C THR A 90 16.75 4.70 2.46
N SER A 91 16.76 4.91 3.78
CA SER A 91 17.02 6.22 4.38
C SER A 91 18.37 6.80 3.93
N VAL A 92 18.40 8.10 3.63
CA VAL A 92 19.58 8.88 3.21
C VAL A 92 19.77 10.07 4.15
N GLY A 93 21.01 10.55 4.29
CA GLY A 93 21.35 11.72 5.14
C GLY A 93 21.66 11.41 6.61
N GLY A 94 21.64 10.13 7.00
CA GLY A 94 22.14 9.65 8.30
C GLY A 94 23.59 9.14 8.24
N PRO A 95 24.12 8.58 9.35
CA PRO A 95 25.37 7.84 9.31
C PRO A 95 25.29 6.68 8.31
N PRO A 96 26.41 6.24 7.70
CA PRO A 96 26.40 5.16 6.72
C PRO A 96 25.71 3.90 7.26
N ALA A 97 24.76 3.36 6.50
CA ALA A 97 24.14 2.08 6.80
C ALA A 97 24.98 0.95 6.20
N ALA A 98 24.86 -0.26 6.75
CA ALA A 98 25.52 -1.45 6.19
C ALA A 98 25.03 -1.74 4.76
N VAL A 99 23.72 -1.59 4.53
CA VAL A 99 23.07 -1.86 3.24
C VAL A 99 22.20 -0.69 2.85
N GLY A 100 22.20 -0.35 1.57
CA GLY A 100 21.22 0.54 0.96
C GLY A 100 20.67 -0.06 -0.33
N ILE A 101 19.48 0.35 -0.73
CA ILE A 101 18.77 -0.28 -1.85
C ILE A 101 18.47 0.75 -2.93
N VAL A 102 18.88 0.45 -4.16
CA VAL A 102 18.41 1.13 -5.37
C VAL A 102 17.38 0.23 -6.03
N ARG A 103 16.15 0.72 -6.17
CA ARG A 103 15.03 -0.04 -6.75
C ARG A 103 14.71 0.50 -8.14
N LEU A 104 14.54 -0.41 -9.10
CA LEU A 104 13.98 -0.14 -10.43
C LEU A 104 12.58 -0.76 -10.56
N SER A 105 11.64 -0.08 -11.22
CA SER A 105 10.31 -0.62 -11.55
C SER A 105 9.87 -0.19 -12.95
N GLY A 106 9.34 -1.12 -13.74
CA GLY A 106 8.75 -0.85 -15.05
C GLY A 106 9.16 -1.87 -16.11
N PRO A 107 8.67 -1.75 -17.35
CA PRO A 107 8.86 -2.76 -18.40
C PRO A 107 10.33 -3.00 -18.80
N GLY A 108 11.19 -1.99 -18.62
CA GLY A 108 12.63 -2.08 -18.87
C GLY A 108 13.48 -2.44 -17.65
N ALA A 109 12.90 -2.73 -16.47
CA ALA A 109 13.67 -2.89 -15.23
C ALA A 109 14.74 -3.99 -15.33
N VAL A 110 14.38 -5.15 -15.88
CA VAL A 110 15.33 -6.24 -16.14
C VAL A 110 16.34 -5.87 -17.22
N SER A 111 15.93 -5.22 -18.31
CA SER A 111 16.87 -4.82 -19.37
C SER A 111 17.91 -3.82 -18.87
N ILE A 112 17.49 -2.82 -18.10
CA ILE A 112 18.35 -1.77 -17.55
C ILE A 112 19.29 -2.37 -16.50
N ALA A 113 18.75 -3.16 -15.56
CA ALA A 113 19.55 -3.86 -14.58
C ALA A 113 20.62 -4.75 -15.24
N GLY A 114 20.30 -5.41 -16.36
CA GLY A 114 21.23 -6.30 -17.06
C GLY A 114 22.35 -5.60 -17.80
N ARG A 115 22.24 -4.28 -18.03
CA ARG A 115 23.32 -3.46 -18.58
C ARG A 115 24.30 -3.00 -17.50
N VAL A 116 23.80 -2.78 -16.27
CA VAL A 116 24.61 -2.24 -15.16
C VAL A 116 25.15 -3.32 -14.23
N PHE A 117 24.42 -4.41 -14.05
CA PHE A 117 24.76 -5.51 -13.16
C PHE A 117 25.41 -6.66 -13.92
N ARG A 118 26.61 -7.03 -13.49
CA ARG A 118 27.32 -8.22 -13.95
C ARG A 118 27.30 -9.28 -12.86
N PRO A 119 26.51 -10.36 -13.03
CA PRO A 119 26.53 -11.47 -12.08
C PRO A 119 27.91 -12.13 -12.05
N ALA A 120 28.24 -12.81 -10.95
CA ALA A 120 29.45 -13.64 -10.88
C ALA A 120 29.43 -14.80 -11.89
N ARG A 121 28.25 -15.18 -12.40
CA ARG A 121 28.06 -16.15 -13.49
C ARG A 121 28.04 -15.47 -14.86
N LYS A 122 28.41 -16.18 -15.93
CA LYS A 122 28.69 -15.56 -17.26
C LYS A 122 27.52 -14.83 -17.93
N THR A 123 26.27 -15.23 -17.70
CA THR A 123 25.10 -14.63 -18.36
C THR A 123 24.00 -14.39 -17.35
N TRP A 124 23.46 -13.17 -17.31
CA TRP A 124 22.34 -12.85 -16.43
C TRP A 124 21.01 -13.29 -17.03
N ARG A 125 20.34 -14.22 -16.35
CA ARG A 125 18.97 -14.66 -16.66
C ARG A 125 18.20 -14.66 -15.34
N PRO A 126 17.57 -13.53 -14.98
CA PRO A 126 17.03 -13.37 -13.65
C PRO A 126 15.91 -14.37 -13.39
N THR A 127 15.99 -15.04 -12.23
CA THR A 127 14.89 -15.85 -11.72
C THR A 127 14.15 -15.05 -10.64
N SER A 128 12.84 -14.87 -10.80
CA SER A 128 12.03 -14.08 -9.87
C SER A 128 12.20 -14.58 -8.42
N HIS A 129 12.41 -13.65 -7.49
CA HIS A 129 12.61 -13.86 -6.05
C HIS A 129 13.85 -14.69 -5.69
N VAL A 130 14.86 -14.73 -6.57
CA VAL A 130 16.16 -15.36 -6.30
C VAL A 130 17.23 -14.29 -6.16
N VAL A 131 17.99 -14.33 -5.07
CA VAL A 131 19.09 -13.39 -4.84
C VAL A 131 20.28 -13.80 -5.70
N GLU A 132 20.85 -12.84 -6.42
CA GLU A 132 22.02 -13.06 -7.26
C GLU A 132 23.16 -12.12 -6.87
N TYR A 133 24.35 -12.69 -6.72
CA TYR A 133 25.56 -11.95 -6.37
C TYR A 133 26.33 -11.49 -7.61
N GLY A 134 26.84 -10.26 -7.57
CA GLY A 134 27.67 -9.71 -8.63
C GLY A 134 28.17 -8.30 -8.34
N VAL A 135 28.53 -7.58 -9.40
CA VAL A 135 29.05 -6.22 -9.33
C VAL A 135 28.25 -5.28 -10.23
N VAL A 136 28.09 -4.04 -9.80
CA VAL A 136 27.62 -2.95 -10.66
C VAL A 136 28.83 -2.31 -11.35
N LEU A 137 28.71 -2.10 -12.66
CA LEU A 137 29.74 -1.46 -13.48
C LEU A 137 29.28 -0.10 -13.99
N ASP A 138 30.21 0.83 -14.16
CA ASP A 138 29.97 2.06 -14.92
C ASP A 138 30.04 1.83 -16.44
N SER A 139 29.79 2.89 -17.22
CA SER A 139 29.88 2.88 -18.69
C SER A 139 31.25 2.48 -19.22
N ASP A 140 32.30 2.71 -18.44
CA ASP A 140 33.69 2.44 -18.80
C ASP A 140 34.12 1.02 -18.37
N GLY A 141 33.24 0.28 -17.69
CA GLY A 141 33.48 -1.07 -17.19
C GLY A 141 34.18 -1.14 -15.82
N ASN A 142 34.33 -0.02 -15.12
CA ASN A 142 34.90 -0.02 -13.77
C ASN A 142 33.86 -0.47 -12.75
N VAL A 143 34.32 -1.18 -11.71
CA VAL A 143 33.47 -1.60 -10.60
C VAL A 143 33.04 -0.38 -9.77
N ILE A 144 31.74 -0.19 -9.64
CA ILE A 144 31.14 0.81 -8.77
C ILE A 144 30.97 0.24 -7.37
N ASP A 145 30.32 -0.92 -7.29
CA ASP A 145 30.00 -1.59 -6.03
C ASP A 145 29.79 -3.10 -6.23
N GLU A 146 29.99 -3.85 -5.16
CA GLU A 146 29.63 -5.26 -5.02
C GLU A 146 28.23 -5.35 -4.43
N VAL A 147 27.31 -6.04 -5.10
CA VAL A 147 25.87 -5.96 -4.79
C VAL A 147 25.18 -7.32 -4.83
N LEU A 148 24.03 -7.38 -4.16
CA LEU A 148 23.03 -8.41 -4.37
C LEU A 148 21.90 -7.86 -5.24
N ALA A 149 21.60 -8.52 -6.34
CA ALA A 149 20.45 -8.24 -7.19
C ALA A 149 19.27 -9.12 -6.78
N VAL A 150 18.09 -8.51 -6.61
CA VAL A 150 16.84 -9.21 -6.29
C VAL A 150 15.78 -8.85 -7.35
N PRO A 151 15.64 -9.65 -8.42
CA PRO A 151 14.57 -9.49 -9.39
C PRO A 151 13.24 -10.00 -8.84
N MET A 152 12.19 -9.22 -8.98
CA MET A 152 10.79 -9.56 -8.70
C MET A 152 9.98 -9.30 -9.97
N LEU A 153 9.81 -10.37 -10.76
CA LEU A 153 9.14 -10.27 -12.07
C LEU A 153 7.63 -10.13 -11.92
N ALA A 154 7.02 -9.38 -12.85
CA ALA A 154 5.58 -9.15 -12.91
C ALA A 154 4.79 -10.48 -12.96
N PRO A 155 3.59 -10.54 -12.34
CA PRO A 155 2.94 -9.53 -11.53
C PRO A 155 3.32 -9.60 -10.04
N ARG A 156 4.31 -10.42 -9.67
CA ARG A 156 4.65 -10.74 -8.27
C ARG A 156 5.66 -9.74 -7.71
N SER A 157 5.31 -8.46 -7.69
CA SER A 157 6.20 -7.39 -7.22
C SER A 157 5.43 -6.28 -6.49
N TYR A 158 6.12 -5.34 -5.84
CA TYR A 158 5.51 -4.18 -5.17
C TYR A 158 4.60 -3.39 -6.09
N THR A 159 5.03 -3.13 -7.32
CA THR A 159 4.29 -2.34 -8.30
C THR A 159 3.43 -3.18 -9.24
N ARG A 160 3.49 -4.52 -9.17
CA ARG A 160 3.00 -5.47 -10.19
C ARG A 160 3.69 -5.37 -11.56
N GLU A 161 4.70 -4.52 -11.69
CA GLU A 161 5.59 -4.47 -12.85
C GLU A 161 6.82 -5.36 -12.61
N ASP A 162 7.72 -5.47 -13.58
CA ASP A 162 9.05 -6.00 -13.29
C ASP A 162 9.78 -5.02 -12.36
N VAL A 163 10.29 -5.54 -11.24
CA VAL A 163 11.07 -4.80 -10.26
C VAL A 163 12.42 -5.47 -10.09
N VAL A 164 13.48 -4.67 -10.01
CA VAL A 164 14.81 -5.16 -9.64
C VAL A 164 15.34 -4.28 -8.52
N GLU A 165 15.79 -4.91 -7.44
CA GLU A 165 16.49 -4.22 -6.35
C GLU A 165 17.97 -4.55 -6.39
N LEU A 166 18.80 -3.51 -6.32
CA LEU A 166 20.24 -3.60 -6.14
C LEU A 166 20.56 -3.23 -4.69
N GLN A 167 20.90 -4.24 -3.89
CA GLN A 167 21.32 -4.07 -2.50
C GLN A 167 22.83 -3.81 -2.48
N CYS A 168 23.17 -2.56 -2.21
CA CYS A 168 24.51 -2.00 -2.28
C CYS A 168 25.04 -1.71 -0.87
N HIS A 169 26.30 -1.32 -0.75
CA HIS A 169 26.78 -0.73 0.50
C HIS A 169 26.00 0.56 0.80
N GLY A 170 25.53 0.72 2.04
CA GLY A 170 24.63 1.80 2.44
C GLY A 170 25.29 3.17 2.58
N SER A 171 26.47 3.38 1.99
CA SER A 171 27.08 4.71 1.90
C SER A 171 26.36 5.54 0.82
N GLU A 172 26.10 6.81 1.11
CA GLU A 172 25.39 7.69 0.18
C GLU A 172 26.12 7.82 -1.17
N VAL A 173 27.46 7.79 -1.16
CA VAL A 173 28.28 7.83 -2.37
C VAL A 173 28.06 6.58 -3.23
N CYS A 174 28.06 5.38 -2.64
CA CYS A 174 27.79 4.14 -3.38
C CYS A 174 26.39 4.17 -3.99
N LEU A 175 25.37 4.51 -3.19
CA LEU A 175 23.98 4.53 -3.64
C LEU A 175 23.74 5.53 -4.78
N ARG A 176 24.30 6.74 -4.68
CA ARG A 176 24.18 7.74 -5.75
C ARG A 176 24.91 7.33 -7.02
N ARG A 177 26.07 6.66 -6.93
CA ARG A 177 26.80 6.14 -8.10
C ARG A 177 26.01 5.03 -8.80
N VAL A 178 25.47 4.08 -8.03
CA VAL A 178 24.62 3.01 -8.59
C VAL A 178 23.36 3.58 -9.22
N LEU A 179 22.66 4.49 -8.52
CA LEU A 179 21.47 5.16 -9.07
C LEU A 179 21.80 5.88 -10.38
N ARG A 180 22.87 6.69 -10.42
CA ARG A 180 23.29 7.40 -11.62
C ARG A 180 23.50 6.45 -12.80
N THR A 181 24.15 5.31 -12.57
CA THR A 181 24.40 4.30 -13.60
C THR A 181 23.10 3.70 -14.13
N CYS A 182 22.11 3.46 -13.27
CA CYS A 182 20.77 3.04 -13.69
C CYS A 182 20.09 4.09 -14.57
N LEU A 183 20.23 5.38 -14.24
CA LEU A 183 19.67 6.49 -15.03
C LEU A 183 20.34 6.60 -16.39
N GLU A 184 21.68 6.54 -16.44
CA GLU A 184 22.47 6.52 -17.68
C GLU A 184 22.13 5.32 -18.58
N ALA A 185 21.79 4.17 -17.97
CA ALA A 185 21.35 2.97 -18.69
C ALA A 185 19.89 3.04 -19.19
N GLY A 186 19.14 4.11 -18.88
CA GLY A 186 17.81 4.38 -19.43
C GLY A 186 16.65 4.38 -18.42
N ALA A 187 16.93 4.35 -17.11
CA ALA A 187 15.90 4.59 -16.10
C ALA A 187 15.62 6.09 -15.93
N THR A 188 14.40 6.42 -15.52
CA THR A 188 14.02 7.78 -15.10
C THR A 188 14.02 7.86 -13.57
N LEU A 189 14.33 9.02 -13.00
CA LEU A 189 14.25 9.19 -11.55
C LEU A 189 12.78 9.12 -11.10
N ALA A 190 12.48 8.29 -10.09
CA ALA A 190 11.12 8.19 -9.56
C ALA A 190 10.69 9.47 -8.83
N GLN A 191 9.43 9.84 -8.99
CA GLN A 191 8.80 10.92 -8.21
C GLN A 191 8.42 10.44 -6.79
N PRO A 192 8.21 11.37 -5.84
CA PRO A 192 7.74 11.03 -4.50
C PRO A 192 6.45 10.20 -4.55
N GLY A 193 6.46 9.03 -3.92
CA GLY A 193 5.31 8.13 -3.87
C GLY A 193 5.02 7.34 -5.15
N GLU A 194 5.80 7.51 -6.22
CA GLU A 194 5.47 6.93 -7.54
C GLU A 194 5.39 5.39 -7.52
N PHE A 195 6.25 4.69 -6.77
CA PHE A 195 6.14 3.23 -6.62
C PHE A 195 4.80 2.81 -6.02
N THR A 196 4.34 3.51 -4.98
CA THR A 196 3.05 3.20 -4.34
C THR A 196 1.88 3.60 -5.23
N LEU A 197 2.00 4.70 -5.97
CA LEU A 197 1.03 5.10 -6.99
C LEU A 197 0.88 4.01 -8.06
N ARG A 198 1.99 3.46 -8.58
CA ARG A 198 1.94 2.35 -9.55
C ARG A 198 1.34 1.08 -8.95
N ALA A 199 1.62 0.78 -7.68
CA ALA A 199 0.98 -0.34 -6.98
C ALA A 199 -0.55 -0.17 -6.89
N PHE A 200 -1.03 1.07 -6.64
CA PHE A 200 -2.44 1.42 -6.65
C PHE A 200 -3.05 1.30 -8.06
N LEU A 201 -2.43 1.94 -9.06
CA LEU A 201 -2.91 1.92 -10.45
C LEU A 201 -2.98 0.51 -11.04
N ASN A 202 -2.02 -0.36 -10.68
CA ASN A 202 -2.01 -1.76 -11.11
C ASN A 202 -2.94 -2.65 -10.25
N GLY A 203 -3.71 -2.07 -9.32
CA GLY A 203 -4.73 -2.75 -8.52
C GLY A 203 -4.18 -3.68 -7.43
N ARG A 204 -2.91 -3.51 -7.02
CA ARG A 204 -2.34 -4.24 -5.89
C ARG A 204 -2.86 -3.70 -4.56
N LEU A 205 -2.99 -2.39 -4.48
CA LEU A 205 -3.47 -1.65 -3.33
C LEU A 205 -4.70 -0.84 -3.76
N ASP A 206 -5.62 -0.60 -2.83
CA ASP A 206 -6.54 0.53 -2.96
C ASP A 206 -5.97 1.80 -2.32
N LEU A 207 -6.70 2.92 -2.44
CA LEU A 207 -6.22 4.21 -1.97
C LEU A 207 -6.02 4.25 -0.45
N SER A 208 -6.93 3.65 0.31
CA SER A 208 -6.82 3.56 1.77
C SER A 208 -5.56 2.78 2.17
N GLN A 209 -5.31 1.64 1.52
CA GLN A 209 -4.10 0.85 1.76
C GLN A 209 -2.83 1.63 1.41
N ALA A 210 -2.82 2.36 0.28
CA ALA A 210 -1.70 3.20 -0.13
C ALA A 210 -1.39 4.33 0.87
N GLU A 211 -2.42 4.98 1.42
CA GLU A 211 -2.25 5.99 2.50
C GLU A 211 -1.66 5.38 3.76
N ASN A 212 -2.13 4.19 4.15
CA ASN A 212 -1.64 3.51 5.35
C ASN A 212 -0.17 3.05 5.22
N VAL A 213 0.33 2.79 4.00
CA VAL A 213 1.78 2.59 3.79
C VAL A 213 2.58 3.84 4.19
N ALA A 214 2.12 5.04 3.82
CA ALA A 214 2.78 6.27 4.23
C ALA A 214 2.71 6.49 5.75
N ARG A 215 1.56 6.16 6.37
CA ARG A 215 1.40 6.23 7.84
C ARG A 215 2.34 5.27 8.57
N LEU A 216 2.50 4.05 8.06
CA LEU A 216 3.40 3.05 8.64
C LEU A 216 4.85 3.54 8.61
N ILE A 217 5.30 4.10 7.48
CA ILE A 217 6.66 4.65 7.33
C ILE A 217 6.89 5.83 8.29
N ALA A 218 5.87 6.65 8.54
CA ALA A 218 5.95 7.83 9.41
C ALA A 218 5.69 7.54 10.89
N ALA A 219 5.35 6.30 11.26
CA ALA A 219 4.91 5.95 12.60
C ALA A 219 6.01 6.21 13.65
N LYS A 220 5.62 6.85 14.76
CA LYS A 220 6.51 7.19 15.89
C LYS A 220 6.18 6.43 17.16
N SER A 221 5.18 5.56 17.13
CA SER A 221 4.76 4.71 18.24
C SER A 221 4.32 3.35 17.71
N VAL A 222 4.39 2.33 18.57
CA VAL A 222 3.94 0.97 18.24
C VAL A 222 2.46 0.98 17.87
N ALA A 223 1.62 1.68 18.64
CA ALA A 223 0.20 1.79 18.36
C ALA A 223 -0.11 2.44 16.99
N ALA A 224 0.66 3.45 16.57
CA ALA A 224 0.49 4.05 15.25
C ALA A 224 0.91 3.10 14.12
N ALA A 225 1.97 2.31 14.34
CA ALA A 225 2.41 1.30 13.38
C ALA A 225 1.39 0.16 13.26
N ASP A 226 0.84 -0.33 14.38
CA ASP A 226 -0.17 -1.38 14.42
C ASP A 226 -1.46 -0.95 13.69
N ALA A 227 -1.95 0.27 13.98
CA ALA A 227 -3.12 0.83 13.29
C ALA A 227 -2.88 0.97 11.77
N ALA A 228 -1.69 1.40 11.35
CA ALA A 228 -1.35 1.48 9.94
C ALA A 228 -1.28 0.08 9.27
N LEU A 229 -0.78 -0.93 9.97
CA LEU A 229 -0.75 -2.32 9.48
C LEU A 229 -2.16 -2.88 9.30
N GLU A 230 -3.08 -2.64 10.24
CA GLU A 230 -4.49 -3.02 10.11
C GLU A 230 -5.15 -2.33 8.91
N GLY A 231 -4.84 -1.05 8.69
CA GLY A 231 -5.28 -0.29 7.52
C GLY A 231 -4.78 -0.89 6.20
N ILE A 232 -3.54 -1.36 6.14
CA ILE A 232 -2.97 -2.05 4.97
C ILE A 232 -3.66 -3.39 4.72
N GLN A 233 -4.06 -4.12 5.77
CA GLN A 233 -4.80 -5.38 5.64
C GLN A 233 -6.20 -5.19 5.03
N GLY A 234 -6.73 -3.95 5.02
CA GLY A 234 -7.87 -3.57 4.21
C GLY A 234 -9.23 -3.62 4.92
N GLY A 235 -9.25 -3.64 6.25
CA GLY A 235 -10.50 -3.66 7.04
C GLY A 235 -11.46 -2.51 6.68
N PHE A 236 -10.94 -1.29 6.55
CA PHE A 236 -11.73 -0.13 6.11
C PHE A 236 -12.25 -0.30 4.67
N SER A 237 -11.40 -0.81 3.78
CA SER A 237 -11.77 -1.01 2.38
C SER A 237 -12.86 -2.07 2.20
N SER A 238 -12.89 -3.10 3.04
CA SER A 238 -14.02 -4.06 3.04
C SER A 238 -15.33 -3.42 3.45
N LEU A 239 -15.33 -2.55 4.46
CA LEU A 239 -16.53 -1.82 4.89
C LEU A 239 -17.07 -0.95 3.76
N VAL A 240 -16.21 -0.12 3.13
CA VAL A 240 -16.60 0.75 2.01
C VAL A 240 -17.12 -0.05 0.83
N ARG A 241 -16.48 -1.18 0.48
CA ARG A 241 -16.94 -2.04 -0.62
C ARG A 241 -18.29 -2.68 -0.31
N SER A 242 -18.52 -3.10 0.95
CA SER A 242 -19.80 -3.66 1.40
C SER A 242 -20.93 -2.63 1.26
N LEU A 243 -20.74 -1.44 1.84
CA LEU A 243 -21.71 -0.34 1.75
C LEU A 243 -22.00 0.05 0.30
N ARG A 244 -20.96 0.13 -0.54
CA ARG A 244 -21.13 0.41 -1.97
C ARG A 244 -21.96 -0.68 -2.66
N SER A 245 -21.76 -1.96 -2.35
CA SER A 245 -22.56 -3.06 -2.92
C SER A 245 -24.03 -2.89 -2.57
N GLN A 246 -24.34 -2.64 -1.29
CA GLN A 246 -25.70 -2.42 -0.81
C GLN A 246 -26.37 -1.22 -1.49
N CYS A 247 -25.64 -0.12 -1.69
CA CYS A 247 -26.14 1.04 -2.45
C CYS A 247 -26.42 0.71 -3.91
N ILE A 248 -25.53 -0.02 -4.59
CA ILE A 248 -25.73 -0.44 -5.99
C ILE A 248 -26.93 -1.37 -6.10
N GLU A 249 -27.10 -2.32 -5.19
CA GLU A 249 -28.25 -3.22 -5.16
C GLU A 249 -29.57 -2.45 -5.01
N LEU A 250 -29.63 -1.51 -4.07
CA LEU A 250 -30.80 -0.64 -3.89
C LEU A 250 -31.08 0.23 -5.13
N LEU A 251 -30.04 0.83 -5.71
CA LEU A 251 -30.18 1.65 -6.92
C LEU A 251 -30.73 0.80 -8.07
N THR A 252 -30.19 -0.40 -8.25
CA THR A 252 -30.64 -1.34 -9.29
C THR A 252 -32.11 -1.72 -9.09
N GLU A 253 -32.56 -1.94 -7.85
CA GLU A 253 -33.96 -2.30 -7.56
C GLU A 253 -34.94 -1.13 -7.78
N ILE A 254 -34.49 0.11 -7.56
CA ILE A 254 -35.27 1.32 -7.84
C ILE A 254 -35.30 1.59 -9.35
N GLU A 255 -34.16 1.53 -10.04
CA GLU A 255 -34.05 1.75 -11.48
C GLU A 255 -34.92 0.76 -12.26
N ALA A 256 -34.86 -0.53 -11.93
CA ALA A 256 -35.68 -1.55 -12.58
C ALA A 256 -37.19 -1.25 -12.49
N ARG A 257 -37.65 -0.63 -11.39
CA ARG A 257 -39.07 -0.29 -11.22
C ARG A 257 -39.46 1.05 -11.84
N LEU A 258 -38.51 1.96 -12.02
CA LEU A 258 -38.74 3.16 -12.82
C LEU A 258 -38.89 2.82 -14.31
N ASP A 259 -38.17 1.80 -14.78
CA ASP A 259 -38.25 1.35 -16.17
C ASP A 259 -39.46 0.44 -16.46
N PHE A 260 -39.97 -0.29 -15.45
CA PHE A 260 -41.04 -1.30 -15.60
C PHE A 260 -42.10 -1.19 -14.47
N ASP A 261 -42.71 -0.01 -14.33
CA ASP A 261 -43.68 0.28 -13.25
C ASP A 261 -44.96 -0.57 -13.33
N ASP A 262 -45.43 -0.88 -14.53
CA ASP A 262 -46.64 -1.69 -14.77
C ASP A 262 -46.43 -3.21 -14.61
N GLU A 263 -45.18 -3.69 -14.68
CA GLU A 263 -44.85 -5.12 -14.67
C GLU A 263 -44.33 -5.61 -13.29
N MET A 264 -44.07 -4.69 -12.36
CA MET A 264 -43.45 -5.01 -11.07
C MET A 264 -44.37 -4.71 -9.87
N PRO A 265 -44.32 -5.52 -8.81
CA PRO A 265 -45.01 -5.23 -7.57
C PRO A 265 -44.46 -3.94 -6.92
N PRO A 266 -45.31 -3.20 -6.19
CA PRO A 266 -44.92 -1.94 -5.57
C PRO A 266 -43.77 -2.10 -4.57
N LEU A 267 -42.93 -1.06 -4.47
CA LEU A 267 -41.81 -1.02 -3.53
C LEU A 267 -42.30 -1.05 -2.08
N ASP A 268 -41.68 -1.91 -1.28
CA ASP A 268 -41.78 -1.81 0.17
C ASP A 268 -40.85 -0.69 0.66
N LEU A 269 -41.42 0.51 0.80
CA LEU A 269 -40.70 1.67 1.28
C LEU A 269 -40.11 1.46 2.68
N ASN A 270 -40.75 0.66 3.54
CA ASN A 270 -40.23 0.42 4.89
C ASN A 270 -38.94 -0.40 4.82
N LEU A 271 -38.92 -1.46 4.01
CA LEU A 271 -37.72 -2.28 3.81
C LEU A 271 -36.54 -1.48 3.26
N ILE A 272 -36.79 -0.56 2.33
CA ILE A 272 -35.75 0.33 1.76
C ILE A 272 -35.22 1.27 2.84
N MET A 273 -36.13 1.91 3.58
CA MET A 273 -35.75 2.82 4.67
C MET A 273 -34.94 2.10 5.74
N ASP A 274 -35.31 0.87 6.10
CA ASP A 274 -34.55 0.04 7.04
C ASP A 274 -33.14 -0.28 6.53
N LYS A 275 -32.99 -0.65 5.25
CA LYS A 275 -31.68 -0.86 4.63
C LYS A 275 -30.83 0.41 4.65
N ILE A 276 -31.41 1.56 4.32
CA ILE A 276 -30.71 2.85 4.36
C ILE A 276 -30.28 3.19 5.79
N HIS A 277 -31.16 3.05 6.77
CA HIS A 277 -30.84 3.28 8.18
C HIS A 277 -29.77 2.33 8.72
N ASN A 278 -29.73 1.07 8.25
CA ASN A 278 -28.65 0.14 8.59
C ASN A 278 -27.31 0.62 8.05
N MET A 279 -27.24 0.99 6.76
CA MET A 279 -26.03 1.52 6.15
C MET A 279 -25.56 2.83 6.81
N SER A 280 -26.49 3.74 7.14
CA SER A 280 -26.16 4.98 7.86
C SER A 280 -25.55 4.71 9.23
N ARG A 281 -26.09 3.72 9.98
CA ARG A 281 -25.54 3.32 11.27
C ARG A 281 -24.14 2.70 11.15
N GLU A 282 -23.88 1.90 10.12
CA GLU A 282 -22.52 1.38 9.85
C GLU A 282 -21.52 2.51 9.60
N VAL A 283 -21.93 3.56 8.87
CA VAL A 283 -21.10 4.76 8.64
C VAL A 283 -20.87 5.54 9.94
N GLU A 284 -21.90 5.76 10.74
CA GLU A 284 -21.79 6.45 12.03
C GLU A 284 -20.81 5.73 12.98
N ASN A 285 -20.92 4.41 13.09
CA ASN A 285 -20.01 3.60 13.89
C ASN A 285 -18.54 3.74 13.42
N ALA A 286 -18.31 3.79 12.11
CA ALA A 286 -16.97 4.00 11.56
C ALA A 286 -16.44 5.42 11.87
N LEU A 287 -17.30 6.44 11.83
CA LEU A 287 -16.92 7.81 12.16
C LEU A 287 -16.57 7.99 13.63
N GLU A 288 -17.21 7.27 14.54
CA GLU A 288 -16.85 7.29 15.97
C GLU A 288 -15.41 6.81 16.20
N THR A 289 -14.98 5.77 15.49
CA THR A 289 -13.61 5.24 15.59
C THR A 289 -12.55 6.17 15.00
N ALA A 290 -12.91 7.01 14.02
CA ALA A 290 -11.96 7.89 13.32
C ALA A 290 -11.30 8.95 14.22
N ASN A 291 -11.98 9.38 15.29
CA ASN A 291 -11.42 10.34 16.23
C ASN A 291 -10.24 9.76 17.02
N TYR A 292 -10.29 8.46 17.32
CA TYR A 292 -9.22 7.76 18.02
C TYR A 292 -7.99 7.61 17.12
N ASP A 293 -8.21 7.27 15.84
CA ASP A 293 -7.13 7.15 14.85
C ASP A 293 -6.34 8.45 14.67
N LYS A 294 -7.02 9.59 14.68
CA LYS A 294 -6.37 10.90 14.55
C LYS A 294 -5.38 11.16 15.68
N LEU A 295 -5.74 10.80 16.92
CA LEU A 295 -4.87 10.94 18.09
C LEU A 295 -3.68 9.98 18.04
N LEU A 296 -3.91 8.74 17.59
CA LEU A 296 -2.82 7.77 17.37
C LEU A 296 -1.82 8.26 16.33
N GLN A 297 -2.30 8.92 15.27
CA GLN A 297 -1.45 9.40 14.17
C GLN A 297 -0.66 10.66 14.53
N SER A 298 -1.30 11.69 15.11
CA SER A 298 -0.60 12.94 15.43
C SER A 298 0.24 12.87 16.69
N GLY A 299 -0.04 11.90 17.56
CA GLY A 299 0.39 11.92 18.95
C GLY A 299 -0.24 13.08 19.72
N LEU A 300 0.18 13.26 20.98
CA LEU A 300 -0.24 14.39 21.80
C LEU A 300 0.70 15.57 21.59
N GLN A 301 0.14 16.73 21.26
CA GLN A 301 0.87 18.01 21.29
C GLN A 301 0.79 18.59 22.70
N ILE A 302 1.92 18.64 23.40
CA ILE A 302 2.00 19.12 24.78
C ILE A 302 2.80 20.42 24.81
N ALA A 303 2.17 21.51 25.25
CA ALA A 303 2.84 22.79 25.47
C ALA A 303 3.28 22.92 26.94
N ILE A 304 4.57 23.12 27.17
CA ILE A 304 5.13 23.37 28.52
C ILE A 304 5.24 24.88 28.73
N VAL A 305 4.32 25.45 29.52
CA VAL A 305 4.24 26.89 29.76
C VAL A 305 4.61 27.22 31.20
N GLY A 306 5.32 28.34 31.41
CA GLY A 306 5.69 28.80 32.74
C GLY A 306 6.65 29.99 32.70
N ARG A 307 6.78 30.70 33.83
CA ARG A 307 7.65 31.88 34.00
C ARG A 307 9.12 31.59 33.64
N PRO A 308 9.96 32.60 33.34
CA PRO A 308 11.40 32.40 33.18
C PRO A 308 12.00 31.64 34.38
N ASN A 309 12.97 30.75 34.12
CA ASN A 309 13.72 29.98 35.13
C ASN A 309 12.92 29.01 36.04
N VAL A 310 11.66 28.67 35.73
CA VAL A 310 10.88 27.68 36.51
C VAL A 310 11.24 26.21 36.22
N GLY A 311 12.34 25.95 35.53
CA GLY A 311 12.79 24.57 35.25
C GLY A 311 12.11 23.88 34.05
N LYS A 312 11.48 24.63 33.12
CA LYS A 312 10.87 24.05 31.89
C LYS A 312 11.84 23.15 31.11
N SER A 313 13.06 23.63 30.88
CA SER A 313 14.09 22.88 30.16
C SER A 313 14.59 21.67 30.96
N SER A 314 14.65 21.79 32.29
CA SER A 314 15.03 20.67 33.17
C SER A 314 14.00 19.55 33.12
N LEU A 315 12.70 19.89 33.08
CA LEU A 315 11.62 18.91 32.96
C LEU A 315 11.65 18.19 31.62
N LEU A 316 11.84 18.92 30.52
CA LEU A 316 11.96 18.34 29.17
C LEU A 316 13.14 17.35 29.09
N ASN A 317 14.30 17.75 29.64
CA ASN A 317 15.48 16.89 29.67
C ASN A 317 15.30 15.65 30.56
N ALA A 318 14.59 15.77 31.68
CA ALA A 318 14.31 14.64 32.57
C ALA A 318 13.37 13.63 31.91
N TRP A 319 12.32 14.09 31.22
CA TRP A 319 11.41 13.21 30.48
C TRP A 319 12.08 12.54 29.28
N SER A 320 12.92 13.26 28.52
CA SER A 320 13.61 12.69 27.38
C SER A 320 14.56 11.55 27.75
N LYS A 321 15.10 11.53 28.97
CA LYS A 321 16.04 10.48 29.44
C LYS A 321 15.37 9.22 29.96
N HIS A 322 14.08 9.30 30.32
CA HIS A 322 13.30 8.15 30.80
C HIS A 322 12.50 7.45 29.70
N ALA A 323 12.55 7.98 28.47
CA ALA A 323 11.86 7.44 27.31
C ALA A 323 12.74 6.51 26.44
N GLU A 324 13.99 6.28 26.84
CA GLU A 324 14.85 5.17 26.36
C GLU A 324 14.69 3.95 27.27
#